data_AF-A0A8S1CJT5-F1
#
_entry.id   AF-A0A8S1CJT5-F1
#
_cell.length_a   1.000
_cell.length_b   1.000
_cell.length_c   1.000
_cell.angle_alpha   90.00
_cell.angle_beta   90.00
_cell.angle_gamma   90.00
#
_symmetry.space_group_name_H-M   'P 1'
#
loop_
_entity.id
_entity.type
_entity.pdbx_description
1 polymer ?
#
loop_
_entity_poly.entity_id
_entity_poly.type
_entity_poly.pdbx_seq_one_letter_code
_entity_poly.pdbx_strand_id
1 'polypeptide(L)'
;MNCVTRAKSAVAWVFCIACICYGVNGQSALKAYCFEFTWLGPTFTNETIVNNATCEEIPNSPSVCQDPLVYTYDGSPPNLTNMWVDSELRTRTTCELSKGEVCAKWTFEYNNFLENVTYLCTKVTVDSKWPMTSGCKVQNRGGRRIEVCACETQPGTSGSLVFPCNAGPPSLHQAAPLLLLAVVGVLTLLTR
;
A
#
# COMPACT_ATOMS: atom_id res chain seq x y z
N MET A 1 -32.97 -15.47 7.97
CA MET A 1 -34.22 -16.22 7.76
C MET A 1 -33.88 -17.58 7.16
N ASN A 2 -34.56 -18.62 7.66
CA ASN A 2 -34.67 -20.02 7.19
C ASN A 2 -33.61 -21.02 7.68
N CYS A 3 -33.87 -21.61 8.85
CA CYS A 3 -33.41 -22.95 9.21
C CYS A 3 -34.53 -23.93 8.80
N VAL A 4 -34.26 -24.83 7.86
CA VAL A 4 -35.21 -25.86 7.41
C VAL A 4 -35.13 -27.04 8.38
N THR A 5 -36.17 -27.24 9.18
CA THR A 5 -36.32 -28.44 10.02
C THR A 5 -37.09 -29.51 9.25
N ARG A 6 -36.42 -30.61 8.88
CA ARG A 6 -37.09 -31.83 8.41
C ARG A 6 -37.20 -32.80 9.59
N ALA A 7 -38.30 -32.72 10.33
CA ALA A 7 -38.63 -33.69 11.37
C ALA A 7 -39.23 -34.96 10.76
N LYS A 8 -38.63 -36.13 11.01
CA LYS A 8 -39.35 -37.41 10.99
C LYS A 8 -38.83 -38.35 12.09
N SER A 9 -39.80 -38.84 12.84
CA SER A 9 -39.84 -40.05 13.67
C SER A 9 -39.36 -39.97 15.11
N ALA A 10 -40.32 -40.27 15.97
CA ALA A 10 -40.31 -40.27 17.42
C ALA A 10 -39.32 -41.28 18.03
N VAL A 11 -38.45 -40.78 18.93
CA VAL A 11 -38.08 -41.48 20.16
C VAL A 11 -37.89 -40.39 21.22
N ALA A 12 -38.83 -40.33 22.15
CA ALA A 12 -38.79 -39.45 23.31
C ALA A 12 -37.81 -40.02 24.34
N TRP A 13 -36.66 -39.37 24.50
CA TRP A 13 -35.91 -39.41 25.76
C TRP A 13 -35.49 -38.00 26.13
N VAL A 14 -35.81 -37.67 27.38
CA VAL A 14 -35.70 -36.40 28.07
C VAL A 14 -34.27 -35.89 28.04
N PHE A 15 -33.99 -34.86 27.25
CA PHE A 15 -32.93 -33.89 27.52
C PHE A 15 -33.43 -32.50 27.09
N CYS A 16 -34.20 -31.86 27.98
CA CYS A 16 -34.28 -30.40 28.02
C CYS A 16 -32.90 -29.87 28.43
N ILE A 17 -31.97 -29.80 27.50
CA ILE A 17 -30.79 -28.97 27.63
C ILE A 17 -31.06 -27.77 26.72
N ALA A 18 -31.16 -26.61 27.36
CA ALA A 18 -31.44 -25.32 26.75
C ALA A 18 -30.73 -25.16 25.40
N CYS A 19 -31.50 -24.86 24.35
CA CYS A 19 -30.96 -24.23 23.15
C CYS A 19 -30.45 -22.84 23.56
N ILE A 20 -29.21 -22.79 24.05
CA ILE A 20 -28.47 -21.55 24.17
C ILE A 20 -28.24 -21.11 22.73
N CYS A 21 -29.04 -20.15 22.28
CA CYS A 21 -28.75 -19.38 21.09
C CYS A 21 -27.45 -18.61 21.38
N TYR A 22 -26.30 -19.24 21.11
CA TYR A 22 -25.06 -18.49 21.01
C TYR A 22 -25.22 -17.57 19.81
N GLY A 23 -25.51 -16.30 20.10
CA GLY A 23 -25.31 -15.24 19.13
C GLY A 23 -23.84 -15.29 18.76
N VAL A 24 -23.54 -15.87 17.60
CA VAL A 24 -22.25 -15.65 16.95
C VAL A 24 -22.23 -14.18 16.61
N ASN A 25 -21.65 -13.39 17.52
CA ASN A 25 -21.18 -12.05 17.19
C ASN A 25 -20.30 -12.24 15.96
N GLY A 26 -20.74 -11.67 14.82
CA GLY A 26 -19.95 -11.69 13.60
C GLY A 26 -18.59 -11.09 13.93
N GLN A 27 -17.55 -11.92 13.93
CA GLN A 27 -16.18 -11.40 13.92
C GLN A 27 -16.04 -10.65 12.61
N SER A 28 -16.02 -9.32 12.67
CA SER A 28 -15.59 -8.48 11.56
C SER A 28 -14.23 -8.99 11.12
N ALA A 29 -14.11 -9.48 9.88
CA ALA A 29 -12.84 -9.91 9.33
C ALA A 29 -11.83 -8.76 9.49
N LEU A 30 -10.65 -9.06 10.02
CA LEU A 30 -9.59 -8.06 10.17
C LEU A 30 -9.13 -7.65 8.77
N LYS A 31 -9.22 -6.37 8.45
CA LYS A 31 -8.89 -5.82 7.12
C LYS A 31 -7.54 -5.14 7.14
N ALA A 32 -6.81 -5.29 6.03
CA ALA A 32 -5.56 -4.58 5.77
C ALA A 32 -5.77 -3.69 4.54
N TYR A 33 -5.11 -2.54 4.51
CA TYR A 33 -5.28 -1.56 3.44
C TYR A 33 -3.93 -1.11 2.88
N CYS A 34 -3.94 -0.70 1.61
CA CYS A 34 -2.84 -0.01 0.95
C CYS A 34 -3.31 1.34 0.42
N PHE A 35 -2.38 2.27 0.22
CA PHE A 35 -2.67 3.38 -0.67
C PHE A 35 -2.80 2.89 -2.12
N GLU A 36 -3.77 3.44 -2.84
CA GLU A 36 -4.08 3.18 -4.24
C GLU A 36 -4.49 4.47 -4.93
N PHE A 37 -3.56 5.05 -5.69
CA PHE A 37 -3.73 6.29 -6.47
C PHE A 37 -2.43 6.59 -7.22
N THR A 38 -2.47 7.57 -8.13
CA THR A 38 -1.28 8.09 -8.82
C THR A 38 -1.07 9.56 -8.51
N TRP A 39 0.11 9.91 -8.00
CA TRP A 39 0.55 11.29 -7.95
C TRP A 39 1.31 11.64 -9.23
N LEU A 40 0.78 12.59 -9.99
CA LEU A 40 1.26 12.90 -11.34
C LEU A 40 2.59 13.63 -11.40
N GLY A 41 3.06 14.18 -10.28
CA GLY A 41 4.33 14.88 -10.21
C GLY A 41 4.25 16.39 -10.04
N PRO A 42 5.41 17.05 -10.00
CA PRO A 42 5.52 18.49 -9.77
C PRO A 42 5.02 19.35 -10.94
N THR A 43 4.95 18.78 -12.15
CA THR A 43 4.56 19.52 -13.36
C THR A 43 3.05 19.70 -13.51
N PHE A 44 2.25 19.00 -12.70
CA PHE A 44 0.79 19.04 -12.76
C PHE A 44 0.26 19.95 -11.64
N THR A 45 -0.04 21.21 -11.98
CA THR A 45 -0.71 22.17 -11.10
C THR A 45 -2.17 22.38 -11.54
N ASN A 46 -3.02 22.89 -10.63
CA ASN A 46 -4.49 22.93 -10.70
C ASN A 46 -5.12 23.61 -11.96
N GLU A 47 -4.31 24.10 -12.89
CA GLU A 47 -4.75 24.78 -14.11
C GLU A 47 -4.91 23.85 -15.32
N THR A 48 -4.60 22.56 -15.20
CA THR A 48 -4.66 21.59 -16.31
C THR A 48 -5.54 20.39 -15.99
N ILE A 49 -6.88 20.55 -15.99
CA ILE A 49 -7.84 19.44 -16.22
C ILE A 49 -7.52 18.13 -15.45
N VAL A 50 -7.20 18.18 -14.15
CA VAL A 50 -7.01 16.95 -13.33
C VAL A 50 -8.18 16.73 -12.37
N ASN A 51 -9.12 17.67 -12.28
CA ASN A 51 -10.35 17.45 -11.52
C ASN A 51 -11.26 16.56 -12.36
N ASN A 52 -11.17 15.23 -12.14
CA ASN A 52 -11.93 14.16 -12.79
C ASN A 52 -11.32 13.52 -14.06
N ALA A 53 -10.04 13.76 -14.35
CA ALA A 53 -9.35 13.00 -15.39
C ALA A 53 -9.01 11.59 -14.90
N THR A 54 -9.06 10.64 -15.83
CA THR A 54 -8.62 9.25 -15.64
C THR A 54 -7.23 9.03 -16.23
N CYS A 55 -6.59 7.94 -15.84
CA CYS A 55 -5.32 7.50 -16.42
C CYS A 55 -5.29 7.42 -17.96
N GLU A 56 -6.44 7.19 -18.61
CA GLU A 56 -6.56 7.09 -20.08
C GLU A 56 -6.66 8.45 -20.76
N GLU A 57 -7.14 9.47 -20.06
CA GLU A 57 -7.39 10.81 -20.60
C GLU A 57 -6.16 11.70 -20.53
N ILE A 58 -5.16 11.35 -19.71
CA ILE A 58 -3.94 12.13 -19.57
C ILE A 58 -2.93 11.80 -20.69
N PRO A 59 -2.55 12.78 -21.52
CA PRO A 59 -1.47 12.59 -22.48
C PRO A 59 -0.15 12.33 -21.73
N ASN A 60 0.57 11.29 -22.14
CA ASN A 60 1.80 10.83 -21.48
C ASN A 60 1.60 10.40 -20.01
N SER A 61 0.46 9.78 -19.72
CA SER A 61 0.19 9.10 -18.45
C SER A 61 1.37 8.20 -18.03
N PRO A 62 1.70 8.12 -16.73
CA PRO A 62 2.74 7.23 -16.23
C PRO A 62 2.53 5.80 -16.74
N SER A 63 3.62 5.08 -17.05
CA SER A 63 3.53 3.70 -17.54
C SER A 63 2.81 2.76 -16.56
N VAL A 64 2.80 3.12 -15.27
CA VAL A 64 1.97 2.52 -14.24
C VAL A 64 1.09 3.63 -13.68
N CYS A 65 -0.18 3.62 -14.04
CA CYS A 65 -1.16 4.61 -13.63
C CYS A 65 -2.37 3.91 -13.00
N GLN A 66 -2.88 4.53 -11.94
CA GLN A 66 -4.00 4.10 -11.12
C GLN A 66 -4.84 5.30 -10.71
N ASP A 67 -6.15 5.20 -10.94
CA ASP A 67 -7.11 6.19 -10.46
C ASP A 67 -7.40 6.00 -8.95
N PRO A 68 -7.67 7.08 -8.20
CA PRO A 68 -7.76 8.46 -8.66
C PRO A 68 -6.38 9.10 -8.88
N LEU A 69 -6.36 10.16 -9.69
CA LEU A 69 -5.18 10.99 -9.88
C LEU A 69 -5.11 12.07 -8.79
N VAL A 70 -3.93 12.23 -8.21
CA VAL A 70 -3.63 13.18 -7.14
C VAL A 70 -2.58 14.16 -7.62
N TYR A 71 -2.76 15.43 -7.29
CA TYR A 71 -1.79 16.50 -7.54
C TYR A 71 -1.59 17.34 -6.27
N THR A 72 -0.52 18.12 -6.26
CA THR A 72 -0.14 19.00 -5.16
C THR A 72 0.25 20.36 -5.73
N TYR A 73 -0.10 21.44 -5.02
CA TYR A 73 0.10 22.81 -5.52
C TYR A 73 1.57 23.25 -5.55
N ASP A 74 2.35 22.75 -4.60
CA ASP A 74 3.77 23.03 -4.45
C ASP A 74 4.66 22.05 -5.22
N GLY A 75 4.05 21.09 -5.93
CA GLY A 75 4.73 20.01 -6.63
C GLY A 75 5.47 19.04 -5.72
N SER A 76 5.25 19.07 -4.40
CA SER A 76 5.81 18.09 -3.48
C SER A 76 4.96 16.82 -3.44
N PRO A 77 5.49 15.64 -3.08
CA PRO A 77 4.67 14.44 -2.91
C PRO A 77 3.53 14.67 -1.89
N PRO A 78 2.36 14.03 -2.08
CA PRO A 78 1.21 14.26 -1.22
C PRO A 78 1.48 13.79 0.21
N ASN A 79 0.90 14.50 1.18
CA ASN A 79 1.00 14.13 2.59
C ASN A 79 0.06 12.94 2.89
N LEU A 80 0.64 11.73 2.87
CA LEU A 80 -0.09 10.47 3.10
C LEU A 80 -0.70 10.38 4.49
N THR A 81 -0.11 11.03 5.50
CA THR A 81 -0.68 11.09 6.85
C THR A 81 -2.01 11.84 6.82
N ASN A 82 -2.06 12.98 6.13
CA ASN A 82 -3.29 13.76 5.99
C ASN A 82 -4.34 12.96 5.18
N MET A 83 -3.92 12.30 4.10
CA MET A 83 -4.81 11.45 3.31
C MET A 83 -5.38 10.28 4.12
N TRP A 84 -4.63 9.75 5.09
CA TRP A 84 -5.08 8.65 5.95
C TRP A 84 -6.03 9.09 7.07
N VAL A 85 -5.78 10.26 7.65
CA VAL A 85 -6.60 10.80 8.74
C VAL A 85 -7.94 11.32 8.21
N ASP A 86 -7.96 11.89 7.01
CA ASP A 86 -9.19 12.29 6.33
C ASP A 86 -9.96 11.07 5.82
N SER A 87 -11.21 10.90 6.28
CA SER A 87 -12.03 9.73 5.93
C SER A 87 -12.44 9.66 4.47
N GLU A 88 -12.66 10.81 3.82
CA GLU A 88 -13.08 10.85 2.41
C GLU A 88 -11.90 10.60 1.48
N LEU A 89 -10.74 11.19 1.78
CA LEU A 89 -9.52 10.92 1.04
C LEU A 89 -9.09 9.47 1.22
N ARG A 90 -9.07 8.97 2.47
CA ARG A 90 -8.73 7.57 2.74
C ARG A 90 -9.61 6.61 1.95
N THR A 91 -10.93 6.79 1.98
CA THR A 91 -11.85 5.88 1.28
C THR A 91 -11.65 5.88 -0.24
N ARG A 92 -11.25 7.02 -0.83
CA ARG A 92 -11.03 7.16 -2.28
C ARG A 92 -9.64 6.74 -2.74
N THR A 93 -8.66 6.75 -1.84
CA THR A 93 -7.22 6.58 -2.18
C THR A 93 -6.61 5.35 -1.52
N THR A 94 -7.45 4.44 -1.01
CA THR A 94 -7.02 3.18 -0.43
C THR A 94 -7.86 2.02 -0.92
N CYS A 95 -7.23 0.87 -0.97
CA CYS A 95 -7.82 -0.41 -1.34
C CYS A 95 -7.68 -1.40 -0.19
N GLU A 96 -8.65 -2.30 -0.06
CA GLU A 96 -8.57 -3.44 0.85
C GLU A 96 -7.72 -4.55 0.20
N LEU A 97 -6.72 -5.05 0.92
CA LEU A 97 -5.85 -6.11 0.43
C LEU A 97 -6.60 -7.43 0.25
N SER A 98 -6.59 -7.96 -0.98
CA SER A 98 -7.07 -9.30 -1.27
C SER A 98 -5.98 -10.36 -1.04
N LYS A 99 -6.38 -11.63 -1.00
CA LYS A 99 -5.46 -12.74 -0.76
C LYS A 99 -4.32 -12.77 -1.79
N GLY A 100 -3.09 -12.62 -1.29
CA GLY A 100 -1.86 -12.67 -2.06
C GLY A 100 -1.49 -11.36 -2.77
N GLU A 101 -2.22 -10.27 -2.50
CA GLU A 101 -1.82 -8.92 -2.87
C GLU A 101 -0.87 -8.32 -1.83
N VAL A 102 -0.09 -7.36 -2.28
CA VAL A 102 0.87 -6.59 -1.50
C VAL A 102 0.63 -5.11 -1.76
N CYS A 103 0.98 -4.27 -0.78
CA CYS A 103 1.05 -2.84 -1.00
C CYS A 103 2.30 -2.53 -1.79
N ALA A 104 2.13 -1.93 -2.95
CA ALA A 104 3.23 -1.61 -3.83
C ALA A 104 3.29 -0.10 -4.11
N LYS A 105 4.50 0.36 -4.41
CA LYS A 105 4.82 1.75 -4.71
C LYS A 105 5.81 1.78 -5.87
N TRP A 106 5.40 2.42 -6.96
CA TRP A 106 6.27 2.74 -8.09
C TRP A 106 6.71 4.19 -7.97
N THR A 107 8.02 4.40 -8.03
CA THR A 107 8.64 5.72 -8.05
C THR A 107 9.36 5.88 -9.38
N PHE A 108 9.02 6.92 -10.12
CA PHE A 108 9.68 7.26 -11.38
C PHE A 108 10.53 8.51 -11.19
N GLU A 109 11.82 8.39 -11.48
CA GLU A 109 12.78 9.49 -11.38
C GLU A 109 13.48 9.68 -12.72
N TYR A 110 13.67 10.93 -13.13
CA TYR A 110 14.45 11.31 -14.30
C TYR A 110 15.49 12.36 -13.92
N ASN A 111 16.76 12.12 -14.22
CA ASN A 111 17.87 13.00 -13.83
C ASN A 111 17.89 13.38 -12.34
N ASN A 112 17.55 12.44 -11.45
CA ASN A 112 17.41 12.63 -10.00
C ASN A 112 16.25 13.55 -9.57
N PHE A 113 15.33 13.89 -10.48
CA PHE A 113 14.08 14.57 -10.16
C PHE A 113 12.95 13.55 -10.16
N LEU A 114 12.09 13.64 -9.15
CA LEU A 114 10.91 12.79 -9.03
C LEU A 114 9.87 13.20 -10.07
N GLU A 115 9.57 12.30 -11.01
CA GLU A 115 8.58 12.54 -12.07
C GLU A 115 7.17 12.25 -11.57
N ASN A 116 6.92 11.07 -11.00
CA ASN A 116 5.61 10.67 -10.49
C ASN A 116 5.74 9.48 -9.52
N VAL A 117 4.66 9.20 -8.80
CA VAL A 117 4.59 8.07 -7.86
C VAL A 117 3.22 7.41 -7.94
N THR A 118 3.20 6.09 -8.07
CA THR A 118 1.96 5.31 -8.13
C THR A 118 1.91 4.30 -6.99
N TYR A 119 0.79 4.29 -6.26
CA TYR A 119 0.51 3.38 -5.16
C TYR A 119 -0.56 2.36 -5.59
N LEU A 120 -0.39 1.09 -5.21
CA LEU A 120 -1.23 0.00 -5.70
C LEU A 120 -1.48 -1.09 -4.63
N CYS A 121 -2.68 -1.68 -4.64
CA CYS A 121 -2.89 -3.08 -4.21
C CYS A 121 -2.65 -3.99 -5.41
N THR A 122 -1.58 -4.79 -5.40
CA THR A 122 -1.30 -5.64 -6.56
C THR A 122 -0.46 -6.86 -6.20
N LYS A 123 -0.25 -7.73 -7.19
CA LYS A 123 0.67 -8.87 -7.09
C LYS A 123 1.94 -8.52 -7.84
N VAL A 124 3.02 -8.34 -7.10
CA VAL A 124 4.33 -8.03 -7.69
C VAL A 124 5.11 -9.32 -7.91
N THR A 125 5.69 -9.48 -9.10
CA THR A 125 6.64 -10.57 -9.38
C THR A 125 7.95 -9.98 -9.88
N VAL A 126 9.06 -10.56 -9.42
CA VAL A 126 10.41 -10.21 -9.90
C VAL A 126 10.84 -11.27 -10.91
N ASP A 127 11.28 -10.80 -12.08
CA ASP A 127 11.71 -11.62 -13.22
C ASP A 127 10.69 -12.69 -13.63
N SER A 128 9.40 -12.40 -13.43
CA SER A 128 8.26 -13.30 -13.68
C SER A 128 8.36 -14.67 -13.00
N LYS A 129 9.17 -14.80 -11.95
CA LYS A 129 9.45 -16.09 -11.27
C LYS A 129 9.04 -16.10 -9.82
N TRP A 130 9.33 -15.03 -9.08
CA TRP A 130 9.15 -15.00 -7.63
C TRP A 130 8.14 -13.92 -7.23
N PRO A 131 7.08 -14.27 -6.47
CA PRO A 131 6.23 -13.26 -5.87
C PRO A 131 7.05 -12.43 -4.88
N MET A 132 6.91 -11.13 -4.96
CA MET A 132 7.61 -10.18 -4.10
C MET A 132 6.66 -9.71 -3.01
N THR A 133 6.90 -10.19 -1.80
CA THR A 133 6.12 -9.84 -0.59
C THR A 133 6.71 -8.67 0.17
N SER A 134 8.01 -8.40 -0.01
CA SER A 134 8.70 -7.28 0.64
C SER A 134 9.96 -6.84 -0.13
N GLY A 135 10.39 -5.60 0.10
CA GLY A 135 11.65 -5.04 -0.39
C GLY A 135 11.48 -4.05 -1.54
N CYS A 136 12.58 -3.67 -2.18
CA CYS A 136 12.57 -2.76 -3.34
C CYS A 136 13.46 -3.29 -4.46
N LYS A 137 13.08 -3.01 -5.71
CA LYS A 137 13.86 -3.29 -6.92
C LYS A 137 13.96 -2.03 -7.76
N VAL A 138 15.13 -1.80 -8.34
CA VAL A 138 15.41 -0.63 -9.16
C VAL A 138 15.78 -1.10 -10.56
N GLN A 139 15.21 -0.44 -11.56
CA GLN A 139 15.56 -0.62 -12.96
C GLN A 139 15.86 0.75 -13.57
N ASN A 140 16.95 0.84 -14.33
CA ASN A 140 17.26 2.01 -15.13
C ASN A 140 16.87 1.74 -16.58
N ARG A 141 15.98 2.58 -17.14
CA ARG A 141 15.51 2.43 -18.52
C ARG A 141 15.31 3.80 -19.17
N GLY A 142 16.00 4.04 -20.29
CA GLY A 142 15.83 5.28 -21.07
C GLY A 142 16.11 6.56 -20.28
N GLY A 143 17.12 6.56 -19.42
CA GLY A 143 17.47 7.69 -18.55
C GLY A 143 16.58 7.86 -17.32
N ARG A 144 15.55 7.02 -17.15
CA ARG A 144 14.70 6.98 -15.96
C ARG A 144 15.16 5.90 -15.00
N ARG A 145 15.19 6.25 -13.71
CA ARG A 145 15.31 5.31 -12.59
C ARG A 145 13.89 4.97 -12.13
N ILE A 146 13.51 3.71 -12.28
CA ILE A 146 12.20 3.18 -11.88
C ILE A 146 12.43 2.29 -10.67
N GLU A 147 11.82 2.64 -9.55
CA GLU A 147 11.88 1.86 -8.32
C GLU A 147 10.50 1.29 -8.00
N VAL A 148 10.48 0.01 -7.66
CA VAL A 148 9.28 -0.70 -7.21
C VAL A 148 9.55 -1.24 -5.82
N CYS A 149 8.80 -0.77 -4.84
CA CYS A 149 8.81 -1.32 -3.49
C CYS A 149 7.50 -2.07 -3.23
N ALA A 150 7.60 -3.18 -2.51
CA ALA A 150 6.47 -3.97 -2.05
C ALA A 150 6.56 -4.22 -0.55
N CYS A 151 5.42 -4.34 0.11
CA CYS A 151 5.31 -4.71 1.51
C CYS A 151 3.88 -5.24 1.81
N GLU A 152 3.73 -6.03 2.86
CA GLU A 152 2.43 -6.50 3.33
C GLU A 152 2.00 -5.68 4.56
N THR A 153 0.93 -4.90 4.43
CA THR A 153 0.32 -4.23 5.59
C THR A 153 -0.33 -5.28 6.48
N GLN A 154 -0.07 -5.21 7.78
CA GLN A 154 -0.70 -6.10 8.74
C GLN A 154 -2.19 -5.77 8.88
N PRO A 155 -3.07 -6.78 9.01
CA PRO A 155 -4.47 -6.54 9.30
C PRO A 155 -4.60 -5.88 10.67
N GLY A 156 -5.52 -4.91 10.77
CA GLY A 156 -5.79 -4.23 12.04
C GLY A 156 -6.40 -5.16 13.10
N THR A 157 -6.47 -4.69 14.34
CA THR A 157 -7.27 -5.35 15.39
C THR A 157 -8.70 -4.79 15.37
N SER A 158 -9.66 -5.48 15.98
CA SER A 158 -11.09 -5.10 15.97
C SER A 158 -11.33 -3.60 16.20
N GLY A 159 -11.64 -2.86 15.12
CA GLY A 159 -11.92 -1.42 15.16
C GLY A 159 -10.72 -0.48 14.98
N SER A 160 -9.51 -0.99 14.81
CA SER A 160 -8.29 -0.19 14.59
C SER A 160 -7.78 -0.36 13.16
N LEU A 161 -7.51 0.76 12.48
CA LEU A 161 -6.95 0.77 11.13
C LEU A 161 -5.43 0.95 11.20
N VAL A 162 -4.69 0.09 10.49
CA VAL A 162 -3.23 0.14 10.42
C VAL A 162 -2.80 1.01 9.25
N PHE A 163 -1.85 1.91 9.49
CA PHE A 163 -1.31 2.79 8.46
C PHE A 163 -0.62 1.98 7.35
N PRO A 164 -0.93 2.22 6.05
CA PRO A 164 -0.36 1.45 4.95
C PRO A 164 1.17 1.46 4.89
N CYS A 165 1.78 0.29 4.69
CA CYS A 165 3.24 0.18 4.62
C CYS A 165 3.83 0.81 3.35
N ASN A 166 3.06 0.92 2.27
CA ASN A 166 3.51 1.58 1.03
C ASN A 166 3.60 3.10 1.17
N ALA A 167 3.37 3.66 2.36
CA ALA A 167 3.58 5.06 2.66
C ALA A 167 5.05 5.47 2.83
N GLY A 168 5.97 4.50 2.98
CA GLY A 168 7.39 4.78 3.15
C GLY A 168 7.96 5.63 2.02
N PRO A 169 8.97 6.48 2.29
CA PRO A 169 9.62 7.27 1.25
C PRO A 169 10.19 6.34 0.16
N PRO A 170 10.36 6.83 -1.09
CA PRO A 170 11.21 6.13 -2.06
C PRO A 170 12.54 5.81 -1.38
N SER A 171 13.12 4.65 -1.67
CA SER A 171 14.24 4.16 -0.89
C SER A 171 15.34 5.24 -0.88
N LEU A 172 15.65 5.74 0.33
CA LEU A 172 16.76 6.65 0.51
C LEU A 172 18.02 5.89 0.12
N HIS A 173 18.51 6.11 -1.10
CA HIS A 173 19.91 5.91 -1.43
C HIS A 173 20.80 6.99 -0.77
N GLN A 174 20.43 7.45 0.42
CA GLN A 174 21.16 8.40 1.26
C GLN A 174 21.04 8.02 2.75
N ALA A 175 21.36 6.77 3.10
CA ALA A 175 21.65 6.43 4.49
C ALA A 175 22.55 5.18 4.60
N ALA A 176 23.82 5.33 4.23
CA ALA A 176 25.03 4.71 4.82
C ALA A 176 26.18 4.74 3.78
N PRO A 177 27.41 5.19 4.13
CA PRO A 177 28.05 4.77 5.37
C PRO A 177 28.81 5.90 6.09
N LEU A 178 28.16 6.60 7.03
CA LEU A 178 28.90 7.35 8.05
C LEU A 178 29.51 6.44 9.13
N LEU A 179 29.16 5.14 9.13
CA LEU A 179 29.71 4.13 10.05
C LEU A 179 31.09 3.57 9.65
N LEU A 180 31.54 3.75 8.40
CA LEU A 180 32.85 3.25 7.96
C LEU A 180 34.02 4.16 8.36
N LEU A 181 33.79 5.45 8.61
CA LEU A 181 34.85 6.39 9.04
C LEU A 181 35.21 6.26 10.53
N ALA A 182 34.28 5.83 11.37
CA ALA A 182 34.53 5.65 12.81
C ALA A 182 35.47 4.46 13.10
N VAL A 183 35.33 3.36 12.35
CA VAL A 183 36.14 2.14 12.55
C VAL A 183 37.60 2.36 12.13
N VAL A 184 37.84 3.05 11.01
CA VAL A 184 39.20 3.38 10.56
C VAL A 184 39.89 4.35 11.53
N GLY A 185 39.18 5.36 12.03
CA GLY A 185 39.73 6.30 13.02
C GLY A 185 40.18 5.61 14.32
N VAL A 186 39.36 4.71 14.86
CA VAL A 186 39.69 3.95 16.08
C VAL A 186 40.86 2.99 15.84
N LEU A 187 40.91 2.30 14.70
CA LEU A 187 42.03 1.42 14.36
C LEU A 187 43.36 2.19 14.23
N THR A 188 43.36 3.37 13.60
CA THR A 188 44.58 4.18 13.50
C THR A 188 45.08 4.75 14.84
N LEU A 189 44.17 4.97 15.81
CA LEU A 189 44.51 5.40 17.17
C LEU A 189 45.00 4.25 18.06
N LEU A 190 44.56 3.01 17.80
CA LEU A 190 45.01 1.83 18.55
C LEU A 190 46.35 1.27 18.05
N THR A 191 46.77 1.63 16.83
CA THR A 191 48.06 1.21 16.25
C THR A 191 49.18 2.23 16.44
N ARG A 192 49.00 3.25 17.30
CA ARG A 192 49.99 4.29 17.55
C ARG A 192 50.43 4.32 19.01
#